data_AF-A0A9P7SHD2-F1
#
_entry.id   AF-A0A9P7SHD2-F1
#
_cell.length_a   1.000
_cell.length_b   1.000
_cell.length_c   1.000
_cell.angle_alpha   90.00
_cell.angle_beta   90.00
_cell.angle_gamma   90.00
#
_symmetry.space_group_name_H-M   'P 1'
#
loop_
_entity.id
_entity.type
_entity.pdbx_description
1 polymer ?
#
loop_
_entity_poly.entity_id
_entity_poly.type
_entity_poly.pdbx_seq_one_letter_code
_entity_poly.pdbx_strand_id
1 'polypeptide(L)'
;MPAGPSSGYVVRGPAPRKTSRRKQTGVRQRDPRVPKNCPPNRNNKKYTIEEGDYIVYAREDLSLSWPQVETAFANLFHEGRHVRKHQGLEGWYYRDNKVIPVWDLDGRLVFENDKPRLRKVKCRDSVNGKKGTRRTGLGLSHRHPERGMDYEWVQPDHRRQFQDWGNKRKAQFEAIEERKRRT
;
A
#
# COMPACT_ATOMS: atom_id res chain seq x y z
N MET A 1 -18.18 0.27 -80.86
CA MET A 1 -19.01 -0.95 -80.70
C MET A 1 -18.08 -2.15 -80.76
N PRO A 2 -17.71 -2.73 -79.60
CA PRO A 2 -18.26 -4.05 -79.22
C PRO A 2 -18.47 -4.30 -77.70
N ALA A 3 -19.32 -5.32 -77.44
CA ALA A 3 -19.38 -6.30 -76.33
C ALA A 3 -19.46 -5.88 -74.83
N GLY A 4 -20.43 -6.48 -74.11
CA GLY A 4 -20.63 -6.43 -72.64
C GLY A 4 -19.61 -7.24 -71.81
N PRO A 5 -19.95 -7.87 -70.66
CA PRO A 5 -21.21 -7.91 -69.92
C PRO A 5 -21.11 -7.63 -68.38
N SER A 6 -22.29 -7.45 -67.77
CA SER A 6 -22.73 -7.84 -66.42
C SER A 6 -21.68 -8.10 -65.32
N SER A 7 -21.71 -7.28 -64.25
CA SER A 7 -21.22 -7.71 -62.94
C SER A 7 -22.10 -7.11 -61.83
N GLY A 8 -22.80 -8.01 -61.13
CA GLY A 8 -23.78 -7.69 -60.11
C GLY A 8 -23.15 -7.06 -58.87
N TYR A 9 -23.76 -5.97 -58.41
CA TYR A 9 -23.49 -5.39 -57.10
C TYR A 9 -24.07 -6.31 -56.02
N VAL A 10 -23.20 -7.00 -55.28
CA VAL A 10 -23.59 -7.71 -54.07
C VAL A 10 -23.75 -6.70 -52.94
N VAL A 11 -25.00 -6.47 -52.52
CA VAL A 11 -25.37 -5.66 -51.35
C VAL A 11 -24.82 -6.34 -50.10
N ARG A 12 -23.78 -5.77 -49.48
CA ARG A 12 -23.29 -6.19 -48.16
C ARG A 12 -24.23 -5.62 -47.09
N GLY A 13 -25.14 -6.46 -46.60
CA GLY A 13 -25.97 -6.15 -45.42
C GLY A 13 -25.14 -5.96 -44.14
N PRO A 14 -25.69 -5.24 -43.14
CA PRO A 14 -24.98 -4.90 -41.91
C PRO A 14 -24.66 -6.14 -41.06
N ALA A 15 -23.44 -6.17 -40.52
CA ALA A 15 -22.95 -7.23 -39.64
C ALA A 15 -23.85 -7.40 -38.38
N PRO A 16 -24.16 -8.63 -37.95
CA PRO A 16 -24.99 -8.86 -36.78
C PRO A 16 -24.27 -8.42 -35.49
N ARG A 17 -24.96 -7.57 -34.71
CA ARG A 17 -24.63 -7.26 -33.31
C ARG A 17 -24.51 -8.56 -32.51
N LYS A 18 -23.36 -8.78 -31.88
CA LYS A 18 -23.20 -9.83 -30.87
C LYS A 18 -24.08 -9.50 -29.67
N THR A 19 -25.26 -10.09 -29.63
CA THR A 19 -26.18 -10.01 -28.50
C THR A 19 -25.63 -10.81 -27.32
N SER A 20 -25.69 -10.17 -26.15
CA SER A 20 -25.40 -10.73 -24.84
C SER A 20 -26.20 -12.02 -24.61
N ARG A 21 -25.50 -13.15 -24.45
CA ARG A 21 -26.10 -14.43 -24.03
C ARG A 21 -25.85 -14.63 -22.54
N ARG A 22 -26.78 -14.15 -21.74
CA ARG A 22 -26.95 -14.53 -20.33
C ARG A 22 -27.37 -15.99 -20.23
N LYS A 23 -26.46 -16.87 -19.79
CA LYS A 23 -26.66 -18.23 -19.20
C LYS A 23 -25.35 -18.55 -18.48
N GLN A 24 -25.22 -19.01 -17.24
CA GLN A 24 -26.10 -19.63 -16.26
C GLN A 24 -25.46 -19.44 -14.87
N THR A 25 -26.28 -19.42 -13.83
CA THR A 25 -25.90 -19.68 -12.44
C THR A 25 -25.27 -21.07 -12.34
N GLY A 26 -23.94 -21.13 -12.37
CA GLY A 26 -23.17 -22.35 -12.11
C GLY A 26 -22.47 -22.20 -10.76
N VAL A 27 -22.85 -23.05 -9.81
CA VAL A 27 -22.13 -23.29 -8.55
C VAL A 27 -20.64 -23.41 -8.87
N ARG A 28 -19.80 -22.58 -8.24
CA ARG A 28 -18.34 -22.69 -8.35
C ARG A 28 -17.94 -24.09 -7.87
N GLN A 29 -17.73 -25.02 -8.80
CA GLN A 29 -17.10 -26.29 -8.49
C GLN A 29 -15.71 -25.95 -7.94
N ARG A 30 -15.46 -26.38 -6.70
CA ARG A 30 -14.14 -26.31 -6.08
C ARG A 30 -13.24 -27.25 -6.87
N ASP A 31 -12.20 -26.70 -7.48
CA ASP A 31 -11.16 -27.46 -8.17
C ASP A 31 -10.56 -28.49 -7.19
N PRO A 32 -10.73 -29.80 -7.40
CA PRO A 32 -10.33 -30.81 -6.43
C PRO A 32 -8.87 -31.22 -6.66
N ARG A 33 -7.93 -30.27 -6.60
CA ARG A 33 -6.48 -30.58 -6.76
C ARG A 33 -5.55 -29.75 -5.87
N VAL A 34 -5.93 -29.51 -4.61
CA VAL A 34 -4.93 -29.14 -3.59
C VAL A 34 -4.76 -30.32 -2.65
N PRO A 35 -3.61 -31.03 -2.69
CA PRO A 35 -3.29 -32.05 -1.70
C PRO A 35 -3.38 -31.46 -0.28
N LYS A 36 -4.12 -32.12 0.61
CA LYS A 36 -4.33 -31.72 2.01
C LYS A 36 -3.04 -31.70 2.87
N ASN A 37 -1.89 -32.07 2.29
CA ASN A 37 -0.58 -32.14 2.95
C ASN A 37 0.37 -31.00 2.56
N CYS A 38 -0.10 -29.93 1.91
CA CYS A 38 0.72 -28.72 1.85
C CYS A 38 0.85 -28.16 3.27
N PRO A 39 2.07 -27.93 3.79
CA PRO A 39 2.25 -27.18 5.03
C PRO A 39 1.45 -25.87 4.91
N PRO A 40 0.77 -25.43 5.99
CA PRO A 40 0.00 -24.19 5.95
C PRO A 40 0.89 -23.11 5.35
N ASN A 41 0.43 -22.48 4.26
CA ASN A 41 1.20 -21.56 3.46
C ASN A 41 1.91 -20.56 4.39
N ARG A 42 3.22 -20.76 4.59
CA ARG A 42 4.06 -20.06 5.57
C ARG A 42 4.07 -18.53 5.35
N ASN A 43 3.50 -18.07 4.23
CA ASN A 43 3.43 -16.68 3.80
C ASN A 43 2.24 -15.87 4.35
N ASN A 44 1.23 -16.47 4.99
CA ASN A 44 0.11 -15.67 5.54
C ASN A 44 0.35 -15.13 6.95
N LYS A 45 1.61 -15.05 7.37
CA LYS A 45 1.94 -14.39 8.64
C LYS A 45 1.79 -12.89 8.46
N LYS A 46 0.98 -12.28 9.33
CA LYS A 46 0.79 -10.82 9.35
C LYS A 46 2.13 -10.14 9.61
N TYR A 47 2.33 -8.97 9.01
CA TYR A 47 3.44 -8.10 9.36
C TYR A 47 3.16 -7.47 10.72
N THR A 48 4.20 -7.37 11.53
CA THR A 48 4.17 -6.56 12.75
C THR A 48 4.14 -5.08 12.40
N ILE A 49 3.82 -4.24 13.38
CA ILE A 49 3.81 -2.78 13.20
C ILE A 49 5.22 -2.30 12.82
N GLU A 50 6.24 -2.76 13.55
CA GLU A 50 7.65 -2.42 13.28
C GLU A 50 8.11 -2.86 11.89
N GLU A 51 7.81 -4.10 11.47
CA GLU A 51 8.15 -4.58 10.13
C GLU A 51 7.49 -3.72 9.04
N GLY A 52 6.23 -3.30 9.27
CA GLY A 52 5.52 -2.41 8.37
C GLY A 52 6.16 -1.02 8.30
N ASP A 53 6.47 -0.44 9.45
CA ASP A 53 7.10 0.87 9.56
C ASP A 53 8.50 0.87 8.91
N TYR A 54 9.27 -0.22 9.04
CA TYR A 54 10.53 -0.40 8.32
C TYR A 54 10.34 -0.47 6.79
N ILE A 55 9.34 -1.20 6.28
CA ILE A 55 9.08 -1.28 4.84
C ILE A 55 8.79 0.11 4.25
N VAL A 56 8.04 0.93 4.99
CA VAL A 56 7.75 2.31 4.60
C VAL A 56 9.03 3.16 4.62
N TYR A 57 9.79 3.10 5.72
CA TYR A 57 11.03 3.85 5.87
C TYR A 57 12.05 3.52 4.79
N ALA A 58 12.26 2.22 4.52
CA ALA A 58 13.22 1.76 3.53
C ALA A 58 12.88 2.21 2.10
N ARG A 59 11.57 2.29 1.76
CA ARG A 59 11.13 2.72 0.43
C ARG A 59 11.03 4.22 0.25
N GLU A 60 10.57 4.95 1.26
CA GLU A 60 10.29 6.38 1.14
C GLU A 60 11.46 7.23 1.64
N ASP A 61 11.92 6.99 2.86
CA ASP A 61 12.94 7.82 3.51
C ASP A 61 14.36 7.41 3.04
N LEU A 62 14.65 6.11 2.90
CA LEU A 62 15.92 5.62 2.33
C LEU A 62 15.92 5.50 0.81
N SER A 63 14.76 5.60 0.16
CA SER A 63 14.61 5.48 -1.31
C SER A 63 15.25 4.21 -1.92
N LEU A 64 15.31 3.11 -1.17
CA LEU A 64 15.93 1.85 -1.62
C LEU A 64 15.07 1.14 -2.66
N SER A 65 15.70 0.42 -3.59
CA SER A 65 15.01 -0.47 -4.53
C SER A 65 14.44 -1.71 -3.81
N TRP A 66 13.39 -2.33 -4.35
CA TRP A 66 12.78 -3.52 -3.72
C TRP A 66 13.76 -4.65 -3.40
N PRO A 67 14.72 -5.02 -4.28
CA PRO A 67 15.73 -6.01 -3.94
C PRO A 67 16.60 -5.60 -2.74
N GLN A 68 17.00 -4.32 -2.67
CA GLN A 68 17.77 -3.79 -1.54
C GLN A 68 16.94 -3.80 -0.24
N VAL A 69 15.64 -3.48 -0.31
CA VAL A 69 14.73 -3.56 0.83
C VAL A 69 14.59 -5.01 1.30
N GLU A 70 14.50 -5.99 0.39
CA GLU A 70 14.47 -7.41 0.76
C GLU A 70 15.73 -7.83 1.53
N THR A 71 16.92 -7.47 1.02
CA THR A 71 18.19 -7.77 1.70
C THR A 71 18.29 -7.08 3.06
N ALA A 72 17.98 -5.79 3.12
CA ALA A 72 18.09 -5.02 4.36
C ALA A 72 17.04 -5.46 5.41
N PHE A 73 15.83 -5.80 4.97
CA PHE A 73 14.79 -6.38 5.82
C PHE A 73 15.23 -7.73 6.39
N ALA A 74 15.79 -8.60 5.54
CA ALA A 74 16.31 -9.90 5.97
C ALA A 74 17.43 -9.73 7.00
N ASN A 75 18.35 -8.78 6.78
CA ASN A 75 19.45 -8.48 7.70
C ASN A 75 19.01 -7.87 9.02
N LEU A 76 17.86 -7.22 9.09
CA LEU A 76 17.37 -6.61 10.32
C LEU A 76 16.48 -7.57 11.13
N PHE A 77 15.69 -8.39 10.45
CA PHE A 77 14.73 -9.31 11.07
C PHE A 77 15.16 -10.78 10.95
N HIS A 78 16.46 -11.06 10.79
CA HIS A 78 17.01 -12.43 10.60
C HIS A 78 16.80 -13.34 11.81
N GLU A 79 16.77 -12.80 13.02
CA GLU A 79 16.62 -13.59 14.25
C GLU A 79 15.17 -14.08 14.43
N GLY A 80 14.96 -15.35 14.08
CA GLY A 80 13.74 -16.12 14.38
C GLY A 80 12.49 -15.77 13.55
N ARG A 81 12.54 -14.72 12.71
CA ARG A 81 11.40 -14.30 11.88
C ARG A 81 11.47 -14.83 10.45
N HIS A 82 10.36 -14.72 9.75
CA HIS A 82 10.18 -15.33 8.43
C HIS A 82 10.90 -14.52 7.36
N VAL A 83 11.70 -15.18 6.53
CA VAL A 83 12.26 -14.58 5.32
C VAL A 83 11.11 -14.13 4.41
N ARG A 84 11.01 -12.82 4.18
CA ARG A 84 10.01 -12.21 3.29
C ARG A 84 10.66 -11.93 1.94
N LYS A 85 10.02 -12.38 0.86
CA LYS A 85 10.43 -12.03 -0.51
C LYS A 85 9.94 -10.62 -0.86
N HIS A 86 10.61 -9.94 -1.80
CA HIS A 86 10.19 -8.61 -2.28
C HIS A 86 8.70 -8.55 -2.67
N GLN A 87 8.14 -9.60 -3.30
CA GLN A 87 6.71 -9.64 -3.66
C GLN A 87 5.78 -9.50 -2.46
N GLY A 88 6.18 -10.06 -1.31
CA GLY A 88 5.44 -9.95 -0.06
C GLY A 88 5.53 -8.54 0.52
N LEU A 89 6.71 -7.92 0.48
CA LEU A 89 6.96 -6.57 0.99
C LEU A 89 6.23 -5.53 0.14
N GLU A 90 6.32 -5.68 -1.18
CA GLU A 90 5.62 -4.87 -2.17
C GLU A 90 4.10 -5.01 -2.01
N GLY A 91 3.62 -6.25 -1.90
CA GLY A 91 2.20 -6.53 -1.72
C GLY A 91 1.63 -5.93 -0.44
N TRP A 92 2.40 -5.91 0.66
CA TRP A 92 2.01 -5.22 1.89
C TRP A 92 2.02 -3.71 1.70
N TYR A 93 3.11 -3.16 1.16
CA TYR A 93 3.26 -1.73 0.93
C TYR A 93 2.19 -1.14 0.00
N TYR A 94 1.65 -1.89 -0.96
CA TYR A 94 0.55 -1.37 -1.80
C TYR A 94 -0.85 -1.71 -1.29
N ARG A 95 -1.03 -2.81 -0.54
CA ARG A 95 -2.39 -3.22 -0.09
C ARG A 95 -2.75 -2.67 1.27
N ASP A 96 -1.81 -2.70 2.21
CA ASP A 96 -2.05 -2.44 3.63
C ASP A 96 -1.61 -1.03 4.02
N ASN A 97 -0.66 -0.44 3.30
CA ASN A 97 -0.13 0.90 3.56
C ASN A 97 -1.00 2.08 3.08
N LYS A 98 -2.33 1.93 3.14
CA LYS A 98 -3.27 2.88 2.50
C LYS A 98 -3.77 3.99 3.43
N VAL A 99 -3.42 3.97 4.70
CA VAL A 99 -3.98 4.89 5.69
C VAL A 99 -2.86 5.74 6.27
N ILE A 100 -3.05 7.05 6.22
CA ILE A 100 -2.07 8.04 6.69
C ILE A 100 -2.80 8.98 7.66
N PRO A 101 -2.17 9.37 8.79
CA PRO A 101 -2.73 10.40 9.63
C PRO A 101 -2.82 11.74 8.90
N VAL A 102 -3.82 12.55 9.24
CA VAL A 102 -3.94 13.92 8.75
C VAL A 102 -3.22 14.84 9.72
N TRP A 103 -2.33 15.68 9.19
CA TRP A 103 -1.63 16.71 9.94
C TRP A 103 -1.91 18.10 9.37
N ASP A 104 -1.72 19.13 10.21
CA ASP A 104 -1.78 20.54 9.84
C ASP A 104 -0.44 21.06 9.28
N LEU A 105 -0.35 22.35 8.99
CA LEU A 105 0.87 23.00 8.48
C LEU A 105 2.02 22.98 9.50
N ASP A 106 1.72 22.83 10.79
CA ASP A 106 2.70 22.79 11.88
C ASP A 106 3.18 21.36 12.21
N GLY A 107 2.67 20.36 11.48
CA GLY A 107 2.98 18.93 11.61
C GLY A 107 2.24 18.22 12.74
N ARG A 108 1.26 18.89 13.37
CA ARG A 108 0.43 18.35 14.46
C ARG A 108 -0.69 17.49 13.90
N LEU A 109 -1.07 16.45 14.62
CA LEU A 109 -2.17 15.59 14.24
C LEU A 109 -3.50 16.33 14.39
N VAL A 110 -4.36 16.20 13.39
CA VAL A 110 -5.75 16.64 13.46
C VAL A 110 -6.55 15.54 14.15
N PHE A 111 -7.23 15.86 15.25
CA PHE A 111 -8.03 14.89 16.00
C PHE A 111 -9.53 15.03 15.67
N GLU A 112 -10.22 13.89 15.64
CA GLU A 112 -11.67 13.78 15.52
C GLU A 112 -12.13 12.81 16.62
N ASN A 113 -12.90 13.30 17.60
CA ASN A 113 -13.34 12.53 18.78
C ASN A 113 -12.20 11.81 19.52
N ASP A 114 -11.18 12.57 19.94
CA ASP A 114 -9.98 12.09 20.66
C ASP A 114 -9.14 11.02 19.94
N LYS A 115 -9.39 10.80 18.64
CA LYS A 115 -8.59 9.91 17.79
C LYS A 115 -7.98 10.70 16.63
N PRO A 116 -6.74 10.41 16.21
CA PRO A 116 -6.17 11.05 15.04
C PRO A 116 -7.03 10.79 13.81
N ARG A 117 -7.35 11.84 13.05
CA ARG A 117 -8.08 11.73 11.80
C ARG A 117 -7.18 11.05 10.78
N LEU A 118 -7.72 10.05 10.08
CA LEU A 118 -6.99 9.24 9.11
C LEU A 118 -7.55 9.44 7.71
N ARG A 119 -6.70 9.54 6.70
CA ARG A 119 -7.09 9.59 5.28
C ARG A 119 -6.62 8.34 4.54
N LYS A 120 -7.48 7.81 3.68
CA LYS A 120 -7.12 6.74 2.74
C LYS A 120 -6.42 7.32 1.51
N VAL A 121 -5.22 6.84 1.21
CA VAL A 121 -4.47 7.17 -0.01
C VAL A 121 -4.60 5.99 -0.99
N LYS A 122 -5.13 6.26 -2.19
CA LYS A 122 -5.26 5.24 -3.24
C LYS A 122 -3.94 5.12 -4.00
N CYS A 123 -3.43 3.90 -4.17
CA CYS A 123 -2.20 3.65 -4.93
C CYS A 123 -2.28 4.08 -6.40
N ARG A 124 -3.49 4.13 -6.98
CA ARG A 124 -3.72 4.47 -8.40
C ARG A 124 -3.54 5.96 -8.70
N ASP A 125 -3.54 6.83 -7.70
CA ASP A 125 -3.31 8.27 -7.89
C ASP A 125 -1.86 8.57 -8.33
N SER A 126 -0.97 7.56 -8.32
CA SER A 126 0.38 7.63 -8.92
C SER A 126 0.43 7.37 -10.43
N VAL A 127 -0.58 6.74 -11.03
CA VAL A 127 -0.48 6.23 -12.42
C VAL A 127 -0.97 7.26 -13.44
N ASN A 128 -1.91 8.13 -13.08
CA ASN A 128 -2.42 9.17 -13.98
C ASN A 128 -1.67 10.50 -13.82
N GLY A 129 -0.46 10.56 -14.38
CA GLY A 129 -0.08 11.70 -15.21
C GLY A 129 0.22 13.07 -14.58
N LYS A 130 0.51 13.19 -13.28
CA LYS A 130 1.26 14.35 -12.77
C LYS A 130 2.65 13.90 -12.31
N LYS A 131 3.59 13.86 -13.26
CA LYS A 131 5.04 13.87 -13.01
C LYS A 131 5.37 15.09 -12.13
N GLY A 132 5.24 14.98 -10.81
CA GLY A 132 5.46 16.12 -9.92
C GLY A 132 4.95 15.91 -8.50
N THR A 133 3.84 15.20 -8.31
CA THR A 133 3.43 14.76 -6.97
C THR A 133 4.17 13.47 -6.64
N ARG A 134 5.42 13.58 -6.16
CA ARG A 134 5.91 12.60 -5.18
C ARG A 134 4.77 12.43 -4.17
N ARG A 135 4.52 11.20 -3.73
CA ARG A 135 3.52 10.95 -2.69
C ARG A 135 4.07 11.51 -1.38
N THR A 136 4.06 12.83 -1.24
CA THR A 136 4.55 13.59 -0.09
C THR A 136 3.79 13.12 1.15
N GLY A 137 4.49 12.85 2.24
CA GLY A 137 3.88 12.35 3.47
C GLY A 137 3.71 10.83 3.56
N LEU A 138 4.29 10.04 2.64
CA LEU A 138 4.29 8.57 2.80
C LEU A 138 5.37 8.04 3.73
N GLY A 139 6.44 8.79 3.98
CA GLY A 139 7.55 8.34 4.80
C GLY A 139 7.15 8.09 6.25
N LEU A 140 7.97 7.29 6.93
CA LEU A 140 7.82 7.04 8.35
C LEU A 140 7.89 8.35 9.15
N SER A 141 8.75 9.27 8.70
CA SER A 141 8.85 10.68 9.14
C SER A 141 7.51 11.35 9.34
N HIS A 142 6.61 11.22 8.38
CA HIS A 142 5.35 11.96 8.38
C HIS A 142 4.22 11.16 9.01
N ARG A 143 4.26 9.83 8.91
CA ARG A 143 3.23 8.94 9.42
C ARG A 143 3.32 8.74 10.92
N HIS A 144 4.46 8.22 11.37
CA HIS A 144 4.66 7.79 12.75
C HIS A 144 6.04 8.25 13.25
N PRO A 145 6.34 9.57 13.24
CA PRO A 145 7.60 10.08 13.79
C PRO A 145 7.76 9.69 15.26
N GLU A 146 6.64 9.56 16.00
CA GLU A 146 6.64 9.10 17.39
C GLU A 146 7.28 7.72 17.57
N ARG A 147 7.07 6.81 16.62
CA ARG A 147 7.67 5.46 16.65
C ARG A 147 9.07 5.44 16.04
N GLY A 148 9.27 6.23 14.99
CA GLY A 148 10.55 6.35 14.32
C GLY A 148 11.68 6.79 15.24
N MET A 149 11.39 7.57 16.28
CA MET A 149 12.38 7.97 17.29
C MET A 149 12.92 6.78 18.09
N ASP A 150 12.07 5.79 18.36
CA ASP A 150 12.38 4.66 19.24
C ASP A 150 13.07 3.50 18.49
N TYR A 151 13.00 3.49 17.16
CA TYR A 151 13.60 2.43 16.35
C TYR A 151 15.11 2.59 16.21
N GLU A 152 15.85 1.51 16.50
CA GLU A 152 17.32 1.48 16.45
C GLU A 152 17.86 1.61 15.02
N TRP A 153 17.16 1.03 14.04
CA TRP A 153 17.53 1.00 12.61
C TRP A 153 17.29 2.30 11.86
N VAL A 154 16.70 3.31 12.51
CA VAL A 154 16.52 4.64 11.92
C VAL A 154 17.85 5.39 11.96
N GLN A 155 18.23 5.97 10.82
CA GLN A 155 19.47 6.73 10.69
C GLN A 155 19.44 7.97 11.59
N PRO A 156 20.57 8.37 12.21
CA PRO A 156 20.61 9.51 13.12
C PRO A 156 20.06 10.82 12.52
N ASP A 157 20.32 11.06 11.24
CA ASP A 157 19.83 12.26 10.54
C ASP A 157 18.31 12.26 10.40
N HIS A 158 17.72 11.10 10.12
CA HIS A 158 16.27 10.94 10.05
C HIS A 158 15.65 10.98 11.46
N ARG A 159 16.32 10.42 12.47
CA ARG A 159 15.88 10.48 13.86
C ARG A 159 15.74 11.92 14.35
N ARG A 160 16.66 12.83 13.96
CA ARG A 160 16.55 14.27 14.23
C ARG A 160 15.30 14.88 13.61
N GLN A 161 15.01 14.56 12.34
CA GLN A 161 13.78 15.02 11.68
C GLN A 161 12.52 14.49 12.36
N PHE A 162 12.58 13.24 12.85
CA PHE A 162 11.46 12.63 13.57
C PHE A 162 11.26 13.26 14.94
N GLN A 163 12.31 13.77 15.57
CA GLN A 163 12.26 14.34 16.91
C GLN A 163 11.36 15.58 16.99
N ASP A 164 11.47 16.49 16.02
CA ASP A 164 10.69 17.73 15.99
C ASP A 164 9.18 17.46 15.91
N TRP A 165 8.76 16.55 15.03
CA TRP A 165 7.34 16.22 14.87
C TRP A 165 6.86 15.18 15.88
N GLY A 166 7.72 14.22 16.24
CA GLY A 166 7.43 13.15 17.18
C GLY A 166 7.13 13.70 18.57
N ASN A 167 7.92 14.65 19.07
CA ASN A 167 7.69 15.29 20.37
C ASN A 167 6.36 16.06 20.40
N LYS A 168 6.05 16.82 19.33
CA LYS A 168 4.76 17.53 19.20
C LYS A 168 3.59 16.56 19.29
N ARG A 169 3.64 15.46 18.54
CA ARG A 169 2.56 14.47 18.50
C ARG A 169 2.45 13.67 19.80
N LYS A 170 3.58 13.34 20.42
CA LYS A 170 3.61 12.67 21.73
C LYS A 170 2.92 13.52 22.80
N ALA A 171 3.20 14.82 22.85
CA ALA A 171 2.52 15.74 23.75
C ALA A 171 1.00 15.81 23.48
N GLN A 172 0.56 15.75 22.22
CA GLN A 172 -0.88 15.69 21.90
C GLN A 172 -1.55 14.43 22.45
N PHE A 173 -0.91 13.26 22.31
CA PHE A 173 -1.43 12.01 22.86
C PHE A 173 -1.46 12.03 24.40
N GLU A 174 -0.40 12.53 25.05
CA GLU A 174 -0.34 12.66 26.50
C GLU A 174 -1.44 13.58 27.05
N ALA A 175 -1.68 14.73 26.40
CA ALA A 175 -2.74 15.66 26.80
C ALA A 175 -4.15 15.05 26.68
N ILE A 176 -4.39 14.24 25.64
CA ILE A 176 -5.68 13.53 25.47
C ILE A 176 -5.85 12.45 26.55
N GLU A 177 -4.79 11.68 26.82
CA GLU A 177 -4.82 10.66 27.87
C GLU A 177 -5.03 11.30 29.25
N GLU A 178 -4.41 12.44 29.52
CA GLU A 178 -4.64 13.19 30.76
C GLU A 178 -6.09 13.69 30.88
N ARG A 179 -6.68 14.20 29.79
CA ARG A 179 -8.10 14.60 29.77
C ARG A 179 -9.02 13.42 30.09
N LYS A 180 -8.73 12.23 29.54
CA LYS A 180 -9.50 11.01 29.83
C LYS A 180 -9.35 10.56 31.28
N ARG A 181 -8.17 10.73 31.88
CA ARG A 181 -7.96 10.40 33.31
C ARG A 181 -8.71 11.32 34.26
N ARG A 182 -9.01 12.55 33.83
CA ARG A 182 -9.72 13.56 34.62
C ARG A 182 -11.25 13.52 34.46
N THR A 183 -11.77 12.72 33.53
CA THR A 183 -13.21 12.56 33.25
C THR A 183 -13.69 11.25 33.84
#